data_AF-A0A7C1GD66-F1
#
_entry.id   AF-A0A7C1GD66-F1
#
_cell.length_a   1.000
_cell.length_b   1.000
_cell.length_c   1.000
_cell.angle_alpha   90.00
_cell.angle_beta   90.00
_cell.angle_gamma   90.00
#
_symmetry.space_group_name_H-M   'P 1'
#
loop_
_entity.id
_entity.type
_entity.pdbx_description
1 polymer ?
#
loop_
_entity_poly.entity_id
_entity_poly.type
_entity_poly.pdbx_seq_one_letter_code
_entity_poly.pdbx_strand_id
1 'polypeptide(L)'
;MYLTKEEEKILEGEHGEVMERMFRLLVRLGEIYGADKMIPVGSVQVAGVSYKSIGDPGTEFLEDMAAKGAKVKVLTFLNPAGMDLEDWKKLGFPEDFAKNQLRIINAFKQMGIVITSTCTPYLAGNLPRFREHIAWSESSAVSFANSVIGARTNREGGPSALAAAICGKTPNYGLHLWENRQPTVKVKVDVDLSYNSDYGALGWYVGKQVKNKIPYFTGIKNANTDQL
;
A
#
# COMPACT_ATOMS: atom_id res chain seq x y z
N MET A 1 13.07 5.63 -18.20
CA MET A 1 13.33 4.65 -17.13
C MET A 1 14.34 3.62 -17.62
N TYR A 2 15.43 3.43 -16.89
CA TYR A 2 16.44 2.40 -17.14
C TYR A 2 15.98 1.06 -16.57
N LEU A 3 16.12 0.00 -17.36
CA LEU A 3 15.90 -1.38 -16.95
C LEU A 3 17.23 -2.13 -17.01
N THR A 4 17.47 -2.98 -16.02
CA THR A 4 18.57 -3.94 -16.05
C THR A 4 18.29 -5.05 -17.07
N LYS A 5 19.34 -5.76 -17.51
CA LYS A 5 19.17 -6.92 -18.42
C LYS A 5 18.19 -7.97 -17.89
N GLU A 6 18.16 -8.18 -16.57
CA GLU A 6 17.21 -9.11 -15.95
C GLU A 6 15.77 -8.60 -16.03
N GLU A 7 15.57 -7.29 -15.91
CA GLU A 7 14.25 -6.66 -16.03
C GLU A 7 13.75 -6.62 -17.47
N GLU A 8 14.66 -6.48 -18.45
CA GLU A 8 14.36 -6.62 -19.87
C GLU A 8 13.87 -8.05 -20.18
N LYS A 9 14.57 -9.06 -19.69
CA LYS A 9 14.16 -10.48 -19.81
C LYS A 9 12.80 -10.77 -19.21
N ILE A 10 12.45 -10.12 -18.09
CA ILE A 10 11.10 -10.21 -17.53
C ILE A 10 10.05 -9.71 -18.54
N LEU A 11 10.31 -8.61 -19.25
CA LEU A 11 9.40 -8.06 -20.27
C LEU A 11 9.36 -8.88 -21.56
N GLU A 12 10.38 -9.68 -21.82
CA GLU A 12 10.45 -10.64 -22.93
C GLU A 12 9.75 -11.97 -22.61
N GLY A 13 9.25 -12.12 -21.37
CA GLY A 13 8.46 -13.29 -20.95
C GLY A 13 9.31 -14.45 -20.41
N GLU A 14 10.62 -14.29 -20.23
CA GLU A 14 11.51 -15.38 -19.74
C GLU A 14 11.13 -15.86 -18.33
N HIS A 15 10.41 -15.04 -17.55
CA HIS A 15 9.94 -15.37 -16.20
C HIS A 15 8.44 -15.71 -16.11
N GLY A 16 7.81 -15.99 -17.25
CA GLY A 16 6.40 -16.36 -17.36
C GLY A 16 5.45 -15.17 -17.46
N GLU A 17 4.25 -15.44 -18.01
CA GLU A 17 3.24 -14.45 -18.38
C GLU A 17 2.82 -13.54 -17.21
N VAL A 18 2.62 -14.11 -16.01
CA VAL A 18 2.24 -13.36 -14.80
C VAL A 18 3.28 -12.31 -14.46
N MET A 19 4.56 -12.71 -14.44
CA MET A 19 5.66 -11.84 -14.07
C MET A 19 5.85 -10.75 -15.12
N GLU A 20 5.79 -11.11 -16.40
CA GLU A 20 5.86 -10.17 -17.53
C GLU A 20 4.74 -9.12 -17.45
N ARG A 21 3.48 -9.55 -17.29
CA ARG A 21 2.31 -8.67 -17.24
C ARG A 21 2.37 -7.70 -16.05
N MET A 22 2.72 -8.20 -14.87
CA MET A 22 2.83 -7.37 -13.66
C MET A 22 4.01 -6.40 -13.75
N PHE A 23 5.15 -6.85 -14.26
CA PHE A 23 6.30 -5.98 -14.42
C PHE A 23 6.05 -4.90 -15.46
N ARG A 24 5.39 -5.24 -16.58
CA ARG A 24 4.96 -4.27 -17.60
C ARG A 24 4.05 -3.20 -17.02
N LEU A 25 3.13 -3.54 -16.11
CA LEU A 25 2.32 -2.56 -15.38
C LEU A 25 3.20 -1.57 -14.61
N LEU A 26 4.17 -2.07 -13.84
CA LEU A 26 5.09 -1.21 -13.08
C LEU A 26 5.95 -0.34 -14.01
N VAL A 27 6.45 -0.89 -15.12
CA VAL A 27 7.22 -0.15 -16.13
C VAL A 27 6.39 1.02 -16.68
N ARG A 28 5.13 0.77 -17.06
CA ARG A 28 4.23 1.83 -17.54
C ARG A 28 3.96 2.90 -16.49
N LEU A 29 3.77 2.51 -15.22
CA LEU A 29 3.63 3.47 -14.13
C LEU A 29 4.92 4.29 -13.94
N GLY A 30 6.08 3.64 -14.01
CA GLY A 30 7.38 4.29 -13.96
C GLY A 30 7.56 5.32 -15.08
N GLU A 31 7.16 4.99 -16.32
CA GLU A 31 7.18 5.93 -17.44
C GLU A 31 6.25 7.13 -17.20
N ILE A 32 5.01 6.88 -16.74
CA ILE A 32 4.01 7.94 -16.46
C ILE A 32 4.53 8.93 -15.40
N TYR A 33 5.15 8.42 -14.34
CA TYR A 33 5.63 9.23 -13.22
C TYR A 33 7.09 9.69 -13.36
N GLY A 34 7.75 9.40 -14.48
CA GLY A 34 9.13 9.83 -14.74
C GLY A 34 10.17 9.13 -13.85
N ALA A 35 9.94 7.87 -13.46
CA ALA A 35 10.89 7.08 -12.70
C ALA A 35 12.21 6.86 -13.48
N ASP A 36 13.33 6.96 -12.79
CA ASP A 36 14.66 6.73 -13.37
C ASP A 36 14.95 5.24 -13.53
N LYS A 37 14.51 4.40 -12.59
CA LYS A 37 14.74 2.95 -12.56
C LYS A 37 13.70 2.23 -11.68
N MET A 38 13.80 0.91 -11.61
CA MET A 38 13.13 0.10 -10.60
C MET A 38 13.98 0.00 -9.32
N ILE A 39 13.34 -0.11 -8.17
CA ILE A 39 13.97 -0.28 -6.86
C ILE A 39 13.36 -1.48 -6.13
N PRO A 40 14.15 -2.24 -5.34
CA PRO A 40 13.62 -3.33 -4.54
C PRO A 40 12.71 -2.79 -3.44
N VAL A 41 11.70 -3.57 -3.07
CA VAL A 41 10.84 -3.29 -1.91
C VAL A 41 11.02 -4.37 -0.84
N GLY A 42 11.03 -3.99 0.42
CA GLY A 42 11.16 -4.93 1.55
C GLY A 42 9.82 -5.50 2.03
N SER A 43 8.73 -4.75 1.84
CA SER A 43 7.38 -5.19 2.18
C SER A 43 6.34 -4.52 1.28
N VAL A 44 5.19 -5.20 1.13
CA VAL A 44 4.02 -4.69 0.43
C VAL A 44 2.77 -4.78 1.31
N GLN A 45 1.84 -3.84 1.12
CA GLN A 45 0.49 -3.95 1.64
C GLN A 45 -0.50 -3.75 0.48
N VAL A 46 -1.24 -4.81 0.13
CA VAL A 46 -2.16 -4.80 -1.00
C VAL A 46 -3.53 -4.28 -0.58
N ALA A 47 -4.09 -3.35 -1.36
CA ALA A 47 -5.48 -2.88 -1.25
C ALA A 47 -6.37 -3.50 -2.34
N GLY A 48 -7.63 -3.06 -2.44
CA GLY A 48 -8.59 -3.61 -3.39
C GLY A 48 -9.08 -5.00 -2.99
N VAL A 49 -9.31 -5.18 -1.69
CA VAL A 49 -9.68 -6.49 -1.10
C VAL A 49 -11.19 -6.68 -1.04
N SER A 50 -11.95 -5.58 -0.94
CA SER A 50 -13.40 -5.63 -0.81
C SER A 50 -14.08 -5.94 -2.13
N TYR A 51 -14.98 -6.93 -2.16
CA TYR A 51 -15.83 -7.22 -3.32
C TYR A 51 -16.64 -5.98 -3.75
N LYS A 52 -17.06 -5.14 -2.80
CA LYS A 52 -17.74 -3.87 -3.09
C LYS A 52 -16.90 -2.91 -3.93
N SER A 53 -15.57 -2.98 -3.80
CA SER A 53 -14.65 -2.08 -4.49
C SER A 53 -14.23 -2.59 -5.86
N ILE A 54 -14.07 -3.92 -6.00
CA ILE A 54 -13.47 -4.50 -7.21
C ILE A 54 -14.46 -5.28 -8.09
N GLY A 55 -15.61 -5.68 -7.53
CA GLY A 55 -16.65 -6.44 -8.22
C GLY A 55 -16.16 -7.75 -8.85
N ASP A 56 -16.96 -8.27 -9.77
CA ASP A 56 -16.61 -9.48 -10.53
C ASP A 56 -15.31 -9.33 -11.35
N PRO A 57 -15.08 -8.21 -12.08
CA PRO A 57 -13.87 -8.10 -12.90
C PRO A 57 -12.58 -8.17 -12.08
N GLY A 58 -12.57 -7.56 -10.90
CA GLY A 58 -11.42 -7.66 -10.00
C GLY A 58 -11.28 -9.02 -9.35
N THR A 59 -12.40 -9.69 -9.04
CA THR A 59 -12.40 -11.05 -8.49
C THR A 59 -11.82 -12.05 -9.50
N GLU A 60 -12.32 -12.01 -10.74
CA GLU A 60 -11.83 -12.85 -11.84
C GLU A 60 -10.36 -12.58 -12.17
N PHE A 61 -9.94 -11.32 -12.15
CA PHE A 61 -8.54 -10.96 -12.30
C PHE A 61 -7.66 -11.61 -11.23
N LEU A 62 -8.06 -11.57 -9.95
CA LEU A 62 -7.29 -12.18 -8.87
C LEU A 62 -7.27 -13.71 -8.96
N GLU A 63 -8.39 -14.32 -9.33
CA GLU A 63 -8.50 -15.77 -9.55
C GLU A 63 -7.63 -16.24 -10.74
N ASP A 64 -7.62 -15.50 -11.86
CA ASP A 64 -6.74 -15.79 -13.02
C ASP A 64 -5.26 -15.76 -12.61
N MET A 65 -4.85 -14.72 -11.88
CA MET A 65 -3.48 -14.57 -11.39
C MET A 65 -3.10 -15.73 -10.46
N ALA A 66 -3.98 -16.10 -9.52
CA ALA A 66 -3.75 -17.22 -8.62
C ALA A 66 -3.69 -18.56 -9.37
N ALA A 67 -4.59 -18.79 -10.33
CA ALA A 67 -4.65 -20.00 -11.15
C ALA A 67 -3.41 -20.16 -12.04
N LYS A 68 -2.85 -19.05 -12.55
CA LYS A 68 -1.57 -19.02 -13.28
C LYS A 68 -0.33 -19.13 -12.37
N GLY A 69 -0.52 -19.40 -11.08
CA GLY A 69 0.58 -19.66 -10.15
C GLY A 69 1.33 -18.42 -9.69
N ALA A 70 0.70 -17.23 -9.72
CA ALA A 70 1.31 -16.02 -9.17
C ALA A 70 1.72 -16.24 -7.71
N LYS A 71 2.93 -15.78 -7.35
CA LYS A 71 3.46 -15.82 -5.98
C LYS A 71 4.12 -14.50 -5.65
N VAL A 72 3.87 -13.99 -4.45
CA VAL A 72 4.58 -12.81 -3.94
C VAL A 72 6.02 -13.17 -3.58
N LYS A 73 6.96 -12.26 -3.84
CA LYS A 73 8.40 -12.42 -3.55
C LYS A 73 8.82 -11.83 -2.20
N VAL A 74 7.99 -10.98 -1.61
CA VAL A 74 8.28 -10.23 -0.38
C VAL A 74 7.11 -10.30 0.59
N LEU A 75 7.37 -10.01 1.87
CA LEU A 75 6.33 -10.02 2.91
C LEU A 75 5.18 -9.09 2.50
N THR A 76 4.02 -9.68 2.27
CA THR A 76 2.85 -8.97 1.75
C THR A 76 1.67 -9.14 2.69
N PHE A 77 1.21 -8.02 3.24
CA PHE A 77 0.03 -7.95 4.11
C PHE A 77 -1.19 -7.50 3.32
N LEU A 78 -2.37 -7.91 3.80
CA LEU A 78 -3.64 -7.62 3.17
C LEU A 78 -4.40 -6.54 3.94
N ASN A 79 -4.93 -5.56 3.21
CA ASN A 79 -5.90 -4.61 3.75
C ASN A 79 -7.18 -5.29 4.21
N PRO A 80 -8.04 -4.59 4.99
CA PRO A 80 -9.30 -5.14 5.46
C PRO A 80 -10.18 -5.64 4.32
N ALA A 81 -10.80 -6.79 4.55
CA ALA A 81 -11.84 -7.32 3.68
C ALA A 81 -13.11 -6.45 3.76
N GLY A 82 -14.03 -6.65 2.81
CA GLY A 82 -15.33 -5.96 2.81
C GLY A 82 -16.29 -6.38 3.91
N MET A 83 -15.93 -7.37 4.73
CA MET A 83 -16.72 -7.91 5.84
C MET A 83 -15.80 -8.63 6.83
N ASP A 84 -16.35 -8.99 7.98
CA ASP A 84 -15.71 -9.92 8.91
C ASP A 84 -15.56 -11.32 8.26
N LEU A 85 -14.39 -11.96 8.34
CA LEU A 85 -14.18 -13.23 7.63
C LEU A 85 -14.78 -14.45 8.38
N GLU A 86 -15.09 -14.31 9.67
CA GLU A 86 -15.54 -15.39 10.53
C GLU A 86 -17.02 -15.23 10.91
N ASP A 87 -17.39 -14.05 11.39
CA ASP A 87 -18.70 -13.75 11.99
C ASP A 87 -19.68 -13.05 11.03
N TRP A 88 -19.37 -12.98 9.72
CA TRP A 88 -20.22 -12.25 8.74
C TRP A 88 -21.69 -12.66 8.75
N LYS A 89 -22.00 -13.95 9.00
CA LYS A 89 -23.39 -14.43 9.12
C LYS A 89 -24.12 -13.79 10.30
N LYS A 90 -23.45 -13.74 11.45
CA LYS A 90 -23.98 -13.15 12.69
C LYS A 90 -24.17 -11.64 12.54
N LEU A 91 -23.28 -10.99 11.80
CA LEU A 91 -23.36 -9.56 11.48
C LEU A 91 -24.37 -9.24 10.36
N GLY A 92 -25.01 -10.26 9.77
CA GLY A 92 -26.07 -10.07 8.78
C GLY A 92 -25.59 -9.69 7.38
N PHE A 93 -24.36 -10.03 6.99
CA PHE A 93 -23.89 -9.82 5.62
C PHE A 93 -24.62 -10.75 4.64
N PRO A 94 -25.00 -10.25 3.45
CA PRO A 94 -25.60 -11.07 2.40
C PRO A 94 -24.69 -12.25 1.98
N GLU A 95 -25.27 -13.43 1.77
CA GLU A 95 -24.51 -14.64 1.44
C GLU A 95 -23.78 -14.55 0.10
N ASP A 96 -24.37 -13.88 -0.89
CA ASP A 96 -23.78 -13.64 -2.21
C ASP A 96 -22.54 -12.73 -2.11
N PHE A 97 -22.64 -11.66 -1.31
CA PHE A 97 -21.51 -10.80 -1.01
C PHE A 97 -20.39 -11.57 -0.31
N ALA A 98 -20.75 -12.37 0.69
CA ALA A 98 -19.79 -13.15 1.46
C ALA A 98 -19.07 -14.20 0.62
N LYS A 99 -19.80 -14.91 -0.24
CA LYS A 99 -19.23 -15.88 -1.18
C LYS A 99 -18.18 -15.25 -2.09
N ASN A 100 -18.50 -14.09 -2.67
CA ASN A 100 -17.56 -13.38 -3.56
C ASN A 100 -16.38 -12.78 -2.79
N GLN A 101 -16.61 -12.27 -1.59
CA GLN A 101 -15.53 -11.81 -0.74
C GLN A 101 -14.55 -12.93 -0.37
N LEU A 102 -15.04 -14.14 -0.07
CA LEU A 102 -14.21 -15.29 0.25
C LEU A 102 -13.41 -15.81 -0.97
N ARG A 103 -13.96 -15.71 -2.18
CA ARG A 103 -13.20 -15.99 -3.43
C ARG A 103 -11.96 -15.11 -3.53
N ILE A 104 -12.11 -13.82 -3.29
CA ILE A 104 -11.00 -12.85 -3.27
C ILE A 104 -9.95 -13.23 -2.22
N ILE A 105 -10.37 -13.55 -1.00
CA ILE A 105 -9.46 -13.95 0.08
C ILE A 105 -8.69 -15.23 -0.30
N ASN A 106 -9.37 -16.20 -0.91
CA ASN A 106 -8.73 -17.45 -1.35
C ASN A 106 -7.70 -17.20 -2.45
N ALA A 107 -7.98 -16.33 -3.43
CA ALA A 107 -7.01 -15.95 -4.45
C ALA A 107 -5.75 -15.32 -3.86
N PHE A 108 -5.90 -14.37 -2.92
CA PHE A 108 -4.76 -13.78 -2.21
C PHE A 108 -3.97 -14.81 -1.40
N LYS A 109 -4.67 -15.71 -0.69
CA LYS A 109 -4.02 -16.79 0.08
C LYS A 109 -3.22 -17.72 -0.83
N GLN A 110 -3.77 -18.09 -1.99
CA GLN A 110 -3.08 -18.91 -2.99
C GLN A 110 -1.82 -18.22 -3.51
N MET A 111 -1.80 -16.89 -3.63
CA MET A 111 -0.62 -16.12 -4.02
C MET A 111 0.44 -15.99 -2.91
N GLY A 112 0.18 -16.49 -1.70
CA GLY A 112 1.11 -16.43 -0.56
C GLY A 112 1.01 -15.13 0.25
N ILE A 113 -0.07 -14.38 0.10
CA ILE A 113 -0.31 -13.14 0.86
C ILE A 113 -0.83 -13.50 2.26
N VAL A 114 -0.32 -12.79 3.27
CA VAL A 114 -0.78 -12.93 4.65
C VAL A 114 -2.14 -12.23 4.79
N ILE A 115 -3.18 -12.99 5.13
CA ILE A 115 -4.55 -12.50 5.28
C ILE A 115 -4.70 -11.78 6.63
N THR A 116 -3.97 -10.67 6.79
CA THR A 116 -3.99 -9.86 8.01
C THR A 116 -5.25 -9.03 8.16
N SER A 117 -5.91 -8.72 7.04
CA SER A 117 -7.16 -7.97 6.98
C SER A 117 -7.17 -6.70 7.85
N THR A 118 -6.08 -5.93 7.82
CA THR A 118 -5.89 -4.75 8.68
C THR A 118 -5.40 -3.53 7.90
N CYS A 119 -5.92 -2.36 8.27
CA CYS A 119 -5.43 -1.08 7.79
C CYS A 119 -4.16 -0.62 8.52
N THR A 120 -3.85 -1.21 9.68
CA THR A 120 -2.72 -0.85 10.55
C THR A 120 -1.67 -1.96 10.58
N PRO A 121 -0.98 -2.26 9.46
CA PRO A 121 -0.05 -3.39 9.36
C PRO A 121 1.12 -3.28 10.35
N TYR A 122 1.48 -2.04 10.72
CA TYR A 122 2.51 -1.71 11.71
C TYR A 122 2.14 -2.14 13.14
N LEU A 123 0.85 -2.19 13.49
CA LEU A 123 0.39 -2.76 14.77
C LEU A 123 0.29 -4.29 14.71
N ALA A 124 0.23 -4.86 13.50
CA ALA A 124 0.20 -6.30 13.25
C ALA A 124 1.60 -6.90 12.98
N GLY A 125 2.67 -6.19 13.35
CA GLY A 125 4.05 -6.70 13.30
C GLY A 125 4.82 -6.44 12.00
N ASN A 126 4.23 -5.79 11.00
CA ASN A 126 4.96 -5.37 9.81
C ASN A 126 5.58 -3.98 10.03
N LEU A 127 6.82 -3.97 10.53
CA LEU A 127 7.58 -2.77 10.85
C LEU A 127 8.82 -2.65 9.94
N PRO A 128 8.72 -1.90 8.82
CA PRO A 128 9.86 -1.60 7.97
C PRO A 128 10.97 -0.82 8.68
N ARG A 129 12.16 -0.84 8.10
CA ARG A 129 13.34 -0.11 8.61
C ARG A 129 13.34 1.33 8.12
N PHE A 130 14.04 2.18 8.86
CA PHE A 130 14.30 3.56 8.43
C PHE A 130 14.95 3.59 7.04
N ARG A 131 14.39 4.41 6.13
CA ARG A 131 14.77 4.55 4.71
C ARG A 131 14.53 3.32 3.82
N GLU A 132 13.93 2.25 4.34
CA GLU A 132 13.53 1.12 3.52
C GLU A 132 12.46 1.53 2.50
N HIS A 133 12.56 1.00 1.29
CA HIS A 133 11.55 1.18 0.25
C HIS A 133 10.50 0.07 0.40
N ILE A 134 9.24 0.46 0.45
CA ILE A 134 8.08 -0.44 0.57
C ILE A 134 7.00 -0.01 -0.44
N ALA A 135 6.01 -0.88 -0.69
CA ALA A 135 4.88 -0.56 -1.55
C ALA A 135 3.56 -0.76 -0.77
N TRP A 136 3.12 0.25 -0.02
CA TRP A 136 1.92 0.18 0.80
C TRP A 136 0.78 0.99 0.19
N SER A 137 -0.44 0.46 0.24
CA SER A 137 -1.62 1.09 -0.36
C SER A 137 -2.51 1.87 0.62
N GLU A 138 -2.54 1.50 1.90
CA GLU A 138 -3.49 2.09 2.86
C GLU A 138 -3.05 3.49 3.28
N SER A 139 -3.98 4.44 3.29
CA SER A 139 -3.73 5.87 3.53
C SER A 139 -3.05 6.19 4.87
N SER A 140 -3.52 5.63 5.97
CA SER A 140 -2.94 5.86 7.29
C SER A 140 -1.57 5.19 7.43
N ALA A 141 -1.43 3.96 6.92
CA ALA A 141 -0.19 3.19 6.91
C ALA A 141 0.90 3.87 6.08
N VAL A 142 0.54 4.45 4.92
CA VAL A 142 1.46 5.24 4.08
C VAL A 142 1.94 6.48 4.84
N SER A 143 1.04 7.17 5.56
CA SER A 143 1.37 8.35 6.35
C SER A 143 2.32 7.99 7.51
N PHE A 144 2.00 6.91 8.22
CA PHE A 144 2.80 6.37 9.33
C PHE A 144 4.19 5.90 8.85
N ALA A 145 4.26 5.15 7.76
CA ALA A 145 5.51 4.66 7.19
C ALA A 145 6.44 5.81 6.79
N ASN A 146 5.92 6.84 6.12
CA ASN A 146 6.72 7.96 5.66
C ASN A 146 7.15 8.91 6.79
N SER A 147 6.29 9.12 7.79
CA SER A 147 6.46 10.19 8.80
C SER A 147 7.02 9.68 10.13
N VAL A 148 6.52 8.54 10.62
CA VAL A 148 6.91 7.97 11.93
C VAL A 148 8.07 7.00 11.77
N ILE A 149 7.96 6.02 10.85
CA ILE A 149 9.02 5.03 10.62
C ILE A 149 10.18 5.65 9.82
N GLY A 150 9.86 6.56 8.89
CA GLY A 150 10.83 7.10 7.93
C GLY A 150 11.20 6.12 6.81
N ALA A 151 10.38 5.09 6.59
CA ALA A 151 10.38 4.28 5.38
C ALA A 151 9.87 5.12 4.18
N ARG A 152 9.89 4.55 2.98
CA ARG A 152 9.62 5.26 1.73
C ARG A 152 8.60 4.50 0.91
N THR A 153 7.44 5.10 0.70
CA THR A 153 6.38 4.56 -0.15
C THR A 153 5.55 5.68 -0.74
N ASN A 154 5.15 5.50 -1.99
CA ASN A 154 4.02 6.23 -2.55
C ASN A 154 2.70 5.64 -2.00
N ARG A 155 1.57 6.27 -2.33
CA ARG A 155 0.25 5.66 -2.12
C ARG A 155 -0.03 4.72 -3.30
N GLU A 156 0.25 3.44 -3.09
CA GLU A 156 0.10 2.44 -4.14
C GLU A 156 -1.37 2.11 -4.43
N GLY A 157 -1.72 1.90 -5.70
CA GLY A 157 -3.01 1.33 -6.08
C GLY A 157 -3.04 -0.19 -5.82
N GLY A 158 -4.23 -0.78 -5.78
CA GLY A 158 -4.39 -2.23 -5.59
C GLY A 158 -3.58 -3.06 -6.61
N PRO A 159 -3.75 -2.82 -7.92
CA PRO A 159 -2.98 -3.52 -8.95
C PRO A 159 -1.46 -3.25 -8.90
N SER A 160 -1.03 -2.01 -8.59
CA SER A 160 0.40 -1.68 -8.53
C SER A 160 1.07 -2.30 -7.31
N ALA A 161 0.41 -2.33 -6.15
CA ALA A 161 0.89 -3.02 -4.96
C ALA A 161 1.00 -4.53 -5.22
N LEU A 162 -0.02 -5.17 -5.81
CA LEU A 162 0.05 -6.59 -6.14
C LEU A 162 1.20 -6.89 -7.12
N ALA A 163 1.37 -6.06 -8.15
CA ALA A 163 2.49 -6.17 -9.07
C ALA A 163 3.83 -6.01 -8.34
N ALA A 164 3.94 -5.05 -7.41
CA ALA A 164 5.16 -4.85 -6.62
C ALA A 164 5.45 -6.04 -5.70
N ALA A 165 4.44 -6.68 -5.13
CA ALA A 165 4.59 -7.89 -4.32
C ALA A 165 5.11 -9.07 -5.15
N ILE A 166 4.53 -9.30 -6.33
CA ILE A 166 4.94 -10.37 -7.25
C ILE A 166 6.35 -10.08 -7.81
N CYS A 167 6.64 -8.83 -8.13
CA CYS A 167 7.92 -8.47 -8.73
C CYS A 167 9.05 -8.29 -7.72
N GLY A 168 8.73 -8.00 -6.46
CA GLY A 168 9.68 -7.60 -5.42
C GLY A 168 10.28 -6.20 -5.67
N LYS A 169 9.65 -5.39 -6.52
CA LYS A 169 10.15 -4.08 -6.97
C LYS A 169 9.03 -3.08 -7.17
N THR A 170 9.35 -1.78 -7.10
CA THR A 170 8.47 -0.68 -7.50
C THR A 170 9.28 0.35 -8.31
N PRO A 171 8.66 1.17 -9.17
CA PRO A 171 9.38 2.25 -9.85
C PRO A 171 9.87 3.32 -8.85
N ASN A 172 11.05 3.87 -9.08
CA ASN A 172 11.66 4.89 -8.23
C ASN A 172 11.18 6.30 -8.59
N TYR A 173 10.07 6.73 -7.98
CA TYR A 173 9.49 8.05 -8.18
C TYR A 173 8.81 8.56 -6.90
N GLY A 174 8.36 9.81 -6.94
CA GLY A 174 7.55 10.38 -5.86
C GLY A 174 8.29 10.35 -4.53
N LEU A 175 7.65 9.82 -3.48
CA LEU A 175 8.17 9.77 -2.11
C LEU A 175 9.28 8.73 -1.91
N HIS A 176 9.64 7.95 -2.93
CA HIS A 176 10.89 7.18 -2.90
C HIS A 176 12.13 8.07 -3.03
N LEU A 177 11.99 9.23 -3.67
CA LEU A 177 13.05 10.20 -3.88
C LEU A 177 13.18 11.12 -2.66
N TRP A 178 14.41 11.37 -2.21
CA TRP A 178 14.67 12.14 -0.99
C TRP A 178 14.23 13.59 -1.12
N GLU A 179 14.53 14.19 -2.26
CA GLU A 179 14.20 15.55 -2.67
C GLU A 179 12.68 15.82 -2.62
N ASN A 180 11.86 14.82 -2.91
CA ASN A 180 10.40 14.94 -2.92
C ASN A 180 9.76 14.81 -1.53
N ARG A 181 10.54 14.54 -0.49
CA ARG A 181 10.05 14.38 0.89
C ARG A 181 10.23 15.63 1.75
N GLN A 182 10.89 16.67 1.22
CA GLN A 182 11.13 17.88 1.99
C GLN A 182 9.79 18.57 2.31
N PRO A 183 9.60 19.02 3.57
CA PRO A 183 8.40 19.77 3.93
C PRO A 183 8.27 21.04 3.08
N THR A 184 7.06 21.29 2.60
CA THR A 184 6.75 22.49 1.81
C THR A 184 5.94 23.51 2.58
N VAL A 185 5.45 23.15 3.78
CA VAL A 185 4.73 24.05 4.69
C VAL A 185 5.15 23.76 6.12
N LYS A 186 5.52 24.79 6.89
CA LYS A 186 5.70 24.68 8.34
C LYS A 186 4.41 25.05 9.03
N VAL A 187 3.93 24.19 9.92
CA VAL A 187 2.76 24.43 10.78
C VAL A 187 3.25 24.60 12.21
N LYS A 188 3.13 25.82 12.76
CA LYS A 188 3.40 26.08 14.17
C LYS A 188 2.10 25.91 14.96
N VAL A 189 2.07 24.92 15.83
CA VAL A 189 0.98 24.69 16.77
C VAL A 189 1.30 25.47 18.04
N ASP A 190 0.43 26.41 18.42
CA ASP A 190 0.59 27.30 19.59
C ASP A 190 -0.59 27.13 20.56
N VAL A 191 -1.10 25.90 20.65
CA VAL A 191 -2.18 25.47 21.52
C VAL A 191 -1.83 24.14 22.15
N ASP A 192 -2.30 23.91 23.37
CA ASP A 192 -2.13 22.63 24.05
C ASP A 192 -3.10 21.59 23.49
N LEU A 193 -2.57 20.44 23.09
CA LEU A 193 -3.34 19.29 22.61
C LEU A 193 -3.45 18.28 23.75
N SER A 194 -4.64 18.13 24.32
CA SER A 194 -4.87 17.32 25.52
C SER A 194 -5.53 15.98 25.22
N TYR A 195 -6.37 15.94 24.19
CA TYR A 195 -7.17 14.77 23.83
C TYR A 195 -6.79 14.27 22.43
N ASN A 196 -6.96 12.97 22.18
CA ASN A 196 -6.71 12.38 20.84
C ASN A 196 -7.57 13.05 19.75
N SER A 197 -8.76 13.54 20.10
CA SER A 197 -9.61 14.33 19.19
C SER A 197 -8.95 15.62 18.71
N ASP A 198 -8.08 16.23 19.52
CA ASP A 198 -7.43 17.51 19.18
C ASP A 198 -6.44 17.30 18.04
N TYR A 199 -5.70 16.19 18.06
CA TYR A 199 -4.80 15.76 16.99
C TYR A 199 -5.57 15.45 15.70
N GLY A 200 -6.69 14.72 15.81
CA GLY A 200 -7.57 14.46 14.68
C GLY A 200 -8.15 15.73 14.05
N ALA A 201 -8.62 16.67 14.88
CA ALA A 201 -9.14 17.95 14.44
C ALA A 201 -8.05 18.82 13.77
N LEU A 202 -6.85 18.86 14.35
CA LEU A 202 -5.69 19.54 13.79
C LEU A 202 -5.32 18.96 12.43
N GLY A 203 -5.19 17.63 12.33
CA GLY A 203 -4.87 16.93 11.08
C GLY A 203 -5.90 17.20 9.99
N TRP A 204 -7.19 17.15 10.32
CA TRP A 204 -8.27 17.48 9.39
C TRP A 204 -8.23 18.94 8.92
N TYR A 205 -8.06 19.88 9.85
CA TYR A 205 -8.03 21.30 9.54
C TYR A 205 -6.82 21.65 8.65
N VAL A 206 -5.63 21.20 9.04
CA VAL A 206 -4.40 21.41 8.28
C VAL A 206 -4.47 20.73 6.92
N GLY A 207 -4.99 19.49 6.85
CA GLY A 207 -5.17 18.77 5.59
C GLY A 207 -6.00 19.55 4.58
N LYS A 208 -7.07 20.24 5.01
CA LYS A 208 -7.87 21.12 4.14
C LYS A 208 -7.08 22.31 3.58
N GLN A 209 -6.16 22.87 4.36
CA GLN A 209 -5.36 24.03 3.94
C GLN A 209 -4.17 23.62 3.06
N VAL A 210 -3.47 22.57 3.47
CA VAL A 210 -2.19 22.11 2.90
C VAL A 210 -2.40 21.28 1.63
N LYS A 211 -3.53 20.56 1.53
CA LYS A 211 -3.90 19.72 0.37
C LYS A 211 -2.82 18.69 0.03
N ASN A 212 -2.12 18.86 -1.09
CA ASN A 212 -1.10 17.96 -1.62
C ASN A 212 0.33 18.35 -1.21
N LYS A 213 0.49 19.35 -0.34
CA LYS A 213 1.79 19.75 0.22
C LYS A 213 2.16 18.87 1.42
N ILE A 214 3.44 18.90 1.81
CA ILE A 214 3.99 18.12 2.93
C ILE A 214 4.14 19.04 4.14
N PRO A 215 3.31 18.89 5.19
CA PRO A 215 3.40 19.71 6.37
C PRO A 215 4.52 19.24 7.31
N TYR A 216 5.21 20.18 7.94
CA TYR A 216 6.10 19.94 9.08
C TYR A 216 5.54 20.64 10.32
N PHE A 217 5.08 19.84 11.27
CA PHE A 217 4.51 20.32 12.52
C PHE A 217 5.61 20.66 13.53
N THR A 218 5.43 21.79 14.20
CA THR A 218 6.26 22.24 15.32
C THR A 218 5.37 22.73 16.46
N GLY A 219 5.88 22.69 17.70
CA GLY A 219 5.12 23.10 18.88
C GLY A 219 4.36 21.97 19.58
N ILE A 220 4.25 20.79 18.95
CA ILE A 220 3.74 19.57 19.59
C ILE A 220 4.88 18.91 20.37
N LYS A 221 4.79 18.87 21.70
CA LYS A 221 5.89 18.40 22.57
C LYS A 221 5.68 16.98 23.14
N ASN A 222 4.43 16.58 23.37
CA ASN A 222 4.09 15.41 24.19
C ASN A 222 3.22 14.39 23.44
N ALA A 223 3.35 14.29 22.11
CA ALA A 223 2.59 13.32 21.33
C ALA A 223 3.16 11.90 21.50
N ASN A 224 2.27 10.92 21.64
CA ASN A 224 2.62 9.50 21.52
C ASN A 224 2.30 8.96 20.11
N THR A 225 2.64 7.70 19.85
CA THR A 225 2.43 7.07 18.53
C THR A 225 0.97 7.02 18.09
N ASP A 226 0.01 6.95 19.01
CA ASP A 226 -1.43 6.95 18.68
C ASP A 226 -1.95 8.34 18.28
N GLN A 227 -1.16 9.38 18.55
CA GLN A 227 -1.47 10.79 18.27
C GLN A 227 -0.75 11.34 17.03
N LEU A 228 0.08 10.51 16.36
CA LEU A 228 0.93 10.88 15.21
C LEU A 228 0.40 10.38 13.87
#